data_AF-A0A7S2BL98-F1
#
_entry.id   AF-A0A7S2BL98-F1
#
_cell.length_a   1.000
_cell.length_b   1.000
_cell.length_c   1.000
_cell.angle_alpha   90.00
_cell.angle_beta   90.00
_cell.angle_gamma   90.00
#
_symmetry.space_group_name_H-M   'P 1'
#
loop_
_entity.id
_entity.type
_entity.pdbx_description
1 polymer ?
#
loop_
_entity_poly.entity_id
_entity_poly.type
_entity_poly.pdbx_seq_one_letter_code
_entity_poly.pdbx_strand_id
1 'polypeptide(L)'
;EWLKLNELPLYDGLDWLEQQNAKFDHVALIGGNHDFMLEQLGADRAEKLCRLFNVTYLHTERVVKELKLKKGEAAGSSVRIWGSGLSYMAGLSAERAVKSGNNAFQIGQDEAEEFLKKPEGGLSGLDIMVVHSPPMNGELLSKKAAGADHLGEFIKRVQPKLYVCGHSHRPADPLKGIHAELGDGEVKTLAVNAACLGQWNQLHGYPIVVDMPANEPSVDWWQSLASYLVCCSA
;
A
#
# COMPACT_ATOMS: atom_id res chain seq x y z
N GLU A 1 -7.61 -2.07 24.67
CA GLU A 1 -8.54 -2.78 25.58
C GLU A 1 -9.92 -2.99 24.97
N TRP A 2 -10.69 -1.95 24.59
CA TRP A 2 -12.04 -2.13 24.03
C TRP A 2 -12.10 -3.08 22.81
N LEU A 3 -11.19 -2.95 21.84
CA LEU A 3 -11.14 -3.84 20.67
C LEU A 3 -10.95 -5.32 21.07
N LYS A 4 -10.07 -5.58 22.05
CA LYS A 4 -9.76 -6.92 22.58
C LYS A 4 -10.96 -7.50 23.33
N LEU A 5 -11.61 -6.69 24.18
CA LEU A 5 -12.77 -7.12 24.97
C LEU A 5 -13.98 -7.46 24.11
N ASN A 6 -14.10 -6.86 22.92
CA ASN A 6 -15.19 -7.11 21.99
C ASN A 6 -14.79 -8.06 20.84
N GLU A 7 -13.63 -8.72 20.96
CA GLU A 7 -13.15 -9.72 19.99
C GLU A 7 -13.19 -9.21 18.54
N LEU A 8 -12.84 -7.94 18.34
CA LEU A 8 -12.86 -7.35 17.01
C LEU A 8 -11.65 -7.83 16.19
N PRO A 9 -11.82 -8.31 14.94
CA PRO A 9 -10.72 -8.82 14.11
C PRO A 9 -9.58 -7.80 13.89
N LEU A 10 -9.88 -6.50 13.97
CA LEU A 10 -8.86 -5.45 13.90
C LEU A 10 -7.83 -5.57 15.04
N TYR A 11 -8.24 -6.01 16.23
CA TYR A 11 -7.29 -6.26 17.33
C TYR A 11 -6.30 -7.34 16.92
N ASP A 12 -6.77 -8.49 16.46
CA ASP A 12 -5.91 -9.63 16.10
C ASP A 12 -4.94 -9.27 14.97
N GLY A 13 -5.40 -8.52 13.97
CA GLY A 13 -4.57 -8.02 12.89
C GLY A 13 -3.47 -7.06 13.38
N LEU A 14 -3.82 -6.11 14.26
CA LEU A 14 -2.86 -5.16 14.82
C LEU A 14 -1.88 -5.83 15.80
N ASP A 15 -2.34 -6.77 16.61
CA ASP A 15 -1.50 -7.57 17.53
C ASP A 15 -0.50 -8.41 16.74
N TRP A 16 -0.93 -9.05 15.65
CA TRP A 16 -0.03 -9.77 14.75
C TRP A 16 1.02 -8.85 14.10
N LEU A 17 0.62 -7.65 13.66
CA LEU A 17 1.54 -6.66 13.09
C LEU A 17 2.55 -6.16 14.13
N GLU A 18 2.12 -5.93 15.37
CA GLU A 18 3.00 -5.54 16.47
C GLU A 18 4.12 -6.56 16.68
N GLN A 19 3.77 -7.86 16.69
CA GLN A 19 4.75 -8.94 16.84
C GLN A 19 5.82 -8.95 15.73
N GLN A 20 5.53 -8.40 14.54
CA GLN A 20 6.51 -8.33 13.46
C GLN A 20 7.63 -7.31 13.73
N ASN A 21 7.47 -6.37 14.67
CA ASN A 21 8.53 -5.45 15.09
C ASN A 21 9.75 -6.16 15.73
N ALA A 22 9.58 -7.41 16.18
CA ALA A 22 10.72 -8.23 16.59
C ALA A 22 11.67 -8.53 15.41
N LYS A 23 11.12 -8.65 14.20
CA LYS A 23 11.84 -9.04 12.97
C LYS A 23 12.21 -7.83 12.11
N PHE A 24 11.32 -6.87 11.96
CA PHE A 24 11.49 -5.71 11.09
C PHE A 24 11.74 -4.43 11.89
N ASP A 25 12.42 -3.45 11.31
CA ASP A 25 12.62 -2.14 11.95
C ASP A 25 11.34 -1.30 11.98
N HIS A 26 10.51 -1.46 10.95
CA HIS A 26 9.25 -0.75 10.78
C HIS A 26 8.19 -1.72 10.28
N VAL A 27 6.98 -1.53 10.79
CA VAL A 27 5.77 -2.17 10.28
C VAL A 27 4.83 -1.05 9.88
N ALA A 28 4.40 -1.04 8.60
CA ALA A 28 3.47 -0.06 8.08
C ALA A 28 2.17 -0.72 7.64
N LEU A 29 1.05 -0.02 7.82
CA LEU A 29 -0.29 -0.47 7.48
C LEU A 29 -1.02 0.62 6.68
N ILE A 30 -1.77 0.21 5.68
CA ILE A 30 -2.70 1.03 4.93
C ILE A 30 -4.05 0.29 4.97
N GLY A 31 -5.15 1.03 5.03
CA GLY A 31 -6.48 0.43 4.88
C GLY A 31 -6.83 0.19 3.42
N GLY A 32 -7.58 -0.85 3.12
CA GLY A 32 -8.16 -1.14 1.81
C GLY A 32 -9.67 -1.15 1.82
N ASN A 33 -10.29 -1.63 0.74
CA ASN A 33 -11.73 -1.55 0.57
C ASN A 33 -12.59 -2.36 1.54
N HIS A 34 -11.95 -3.14 2.39
CA HIS A 34 -12.59 -3.92 3.45
C HIS A 34 -12.32 -3.38 4.86
N ASP A 35 -11.48 -2.35 4.99
CA ASP A 35 -11.08 -1.77 6.28
C ASP A 35 -12.05 -0.70 6.77
N PHE A 36 -13.34 -1.06 6.84
CA PHE A 36 -14.40 -0.16 7.27
C PHE A 36 -14.13 0.47 8.65
N MET A 37 -13.56 -0.30 9.60
CA MET A 37 -13.24 0.22 10.93
C MET A 37 -12.20 1.36 10.87
N LEU A 38 -11.14 1.20 10.08
CA LEU A 38 -10.12 2.23 9.94
C LEU A 38 -10.66 3.47 9.22
N GLU A 39 -11.49 3.28 8.19
CA GLU A 39 -12.16 4.39 7.51
C GLU A 39 -13.09 5.16 8.47
N GLN A 40 -13.96 4.47 9.22
CA GLN A 40 -14.92 5.10 10.14
C GLN A 40 -14.26 5.81 11.33
N LEU A 41 -13.13 5.28 11.81
CA LEU A 41 -12.36 5.96 12.86
C LEU A 41 -11.88 7.33 12.39
N GLY A 42 -11.65 7.50 11.08
CA GLY A 42 -10.99 8.66 10.53
C GLY A 42 -9.49 8.65 10.84
N ALA A 43 -8.75 9.40 10.04
CA ALA A 43 -7.33 9.16 9.92
C ALA A 43 -6.52 9.45 11.21
N ASP A 44 -6.88 10.49 11.95
CA ASP A 44 -6.24 10.81 13.23
C ASP A 44 -6.43 9.73 14.30
N ARG A 45 -7.62 9.12 14.36
CA ARG A 45 -7.90 8.06 15.35
C ARG A 45 -7.31 6.74 14.92
N ALA A 46 -7.36 6.42 13.63
CA ALA A 46 -6.68 5.26 13.06
C ALA A 46 -5.16 5.32 13.31
N GLU A 47 -4.52 6.47 13.06
CA GLU A 47 -3.08 6.65 13.34
C GLU A 47 -2.75 6.49 14.83
N LYS A 48 -3.55 7.08 15.72
CA LYS A 48 -3.38 6.91 17.17
C LYS A 48 -3.54 5.45 17.59
N LEU A 49 -4.51 4.75 17.04
CA LEU A 49 -4.74 3.33 17.30
C LEU A 49 -3.54 2.49 16.85
N CYS A 50 -3.12 2.59 15.60
CA CYS A 50 -1.98 1.83 15.07
C CYS A 50 -0.68 2.10 15.84
N ARG A 51 -0.49 3.34 16.31
CA ARG A 51 0.68 3.71 17.12
C ARG A 51 0.73 2.96 18.46
N LEU A 52 -0.41 2.57 19.05
CA LEU A 52 -0.43 1.76 20.27
C LEU A 52 0.18 0.37 20.06
N PHE A 53 0.22 -0.11 18.81
CA PHE A 53 0.79 -1.40 18.39
C PHE A 53 2.16 -1.23 17.72
N ASN A 54 2.76 -0.04 17.83
CA ASN A 54 3.99 0.31 17.12
C ASN A 54 3.91 0.05 15.59
N VAL A 55 2.75 0.35 15.00
CA VAL A 55 2.50 0.26 13.56
C VAL A 55 2.36 1.66 12.96
N THR A 56 3.06 1.92 11.86
CA THR A 56 2.94 3.16 11.10
C THR A 56 1.72 3.10 10.20
N TYR A 57 0.70 3.90 10.49
CA TYR A 57 -0.46 4.01 9.60
C TYR A 57 -0.18 4.98 8.46
N LEU A 58 -0.35 4.50 7.22
CA LEU A 58 -0.28 5.28 5.99
C LEU A 58 -1.69 5.67 5.57
N HIS A 59 -1.91 6.94 5.30
CA HIS A 59 -3.16 7.41 4.75
C HIS A 59 -2.99 8.64 3.87
N THR A 60 -3.96 8.79 2.98
CA THR A 60 -3.99 9.67 1.82
C THR A 60 -3.69 11.13 2.14
N GLU A 61 -4.23 11.64 3.24
CA GLU A 61 -4.14 13.06 3.64
C GLU A 61 -2.84 13.42 4.36
N ARG A 62 -1.94 12.46 4.63
CA ARG A 62 -0.65 12.74 5.30
C ARG A 62 0.49 12.91 4.32
N VAL A 63 1.45 13.70 4.80
CA VAL A 63 2.78 13.85 4.22
C VAL A 63 3.55 12.53 4.25
N VAL A 64 4.51 12.42 3.35
CA VAL A 64 5.52 11.35 3.31
C VAL A 64 6.11 11.11 4.69
N LYS A 65 6.25 9.85 5.07
CA LYS A 65 6.93 9.42 6.29
C LYS A 65 8.36 9.03 5.94
N GLU A 66 9.31 9.45 6.77
CA GLU A 66 10.70 9.04 6.67
C GLU A 66 11.00 8.03 7.78
N LEU A 67 11.36 6.81 7.40
CA LEU A 67 11.59 5.69 8.30
C LEU A 67 13.09 5.37 8.37
N LYS A 68 13.70 5.61 9.53
CA LYS A 68 15.14 5.36 9.75
C LYS A 68 15.41 3.89 10.04
N LEU A 69 16.24 3.24 9.23
CA LEU A 69 16.64 1.85 9.43
C LEU A 69 17.65 1.76 10.58
N LYS A 70 17.51 0.73 11.41
CA LYS A 70 18.28 0.54 12.67
C LYS A 70 19.05 -0.76 12.67
N LYS A 71 18.64 -1.75 11.88
CA LYS A 71 19.23 -3.08 11.78
C LYS A 71 19.84 -3.30 10.39
N GLY A 72 20.78 -4.24 10.32
CA GLY A 72 21.38 -4.69 9.06
C GLY A 72 22.40 -3.71 8.45
N GLU A 73 22.80 -3.99 7.22
CA GLU A 73 23.80 -3.22 6.46
C GLU A 73 23.32 -1.80 6.17
N ALA A 74 22.02 -1.62 5.98
CA ALA A 74 21.38 -0.33 5.74
C ALA A 74 21.15 0.52 7.01
N ALA A 75 21.64 0.10 8.19
CA ALA A 75 21.43 0.83 9.43
C ALA A 75 21.96 2.28 9.35
N GLY A 76 21.15 3.26 9.76
CA GLY A 76 21.45 4.68 9.65
C GLY A 76 20.93 5.35 8.38
N SER A 77 20.54 4.58 7.36
CA SER A 77 19.81 5.10 6.20
C SER A 77 18.33 5.36 6.50
N SER A 78 17.63 5.98 5.55
CA SER A 78 16.21 6.30 5.65
C SER A 78 15.43 5.89 4.41
N VAL A 79 14.19 5.47 4.61
CA VAL A 79 13.23 5.13 3.55
C VAL A 79 12.09 6.12 3.57
N ARG A 80 11.80 6.73 2.42
CA ARG A 80 10.65 7.63 2.26
C ARG A 80 9.45 6.85 1.74
N ILE A 81 8.41 6.78 2.56
CA ILE A 81 7.20 6.02 2.27
C ILE A 81 5.95 6.90 2.29
N TRP A 82 5.03 6.62 1.39
CA TRP A 82 3.72 7.22 1.34
C TRP A 82 2.70 6.16 0.98
N GLY A 83 1.46 6.32 1.43
CA GLY A 83 0.41 5.43 1.00
C GLY A 83 -0.99 5.99 1.17
N SER A 84 -1.91 5.35 0.48
CA SER A 84 -3.31 5.76 0.38
C SER A 84 -4.20 4.53 0.29
N GLY A 85 -5.24 4.48 1.12
CA GLY A 85 -6.21 3.38 1.05
C GLY A 85 -7.11 3.38 -0.18
N LEU A 86 -6.89 4.34 -1.07
CA LEU A 86 -7.60 4.53 -2.33
C LEU A 86 -7.92 3.20 -3.02
N SER A 87 -9.22 2.91 -3.11
CA SER A 87 -9.76 1.80 -3.85
C SER A 87 -10.53 2.28 -5.09
N TYR A 88 -9.91 2.16 -6.25
CA TYR A 88 -10.50 2.49 -7.54
C TYR A 88 -11.47 1.40 -7.99
N MET A 89 -12.76 1.72 -8.09
CA MET A 89 -13.80 0.84 -8.62
C MET A 89 -14.63 1.57 -9.66
N ALA A 90 -14.75 0.98 -10.85
CA ALA A 90 -15.72 1.44 -11.84
C ALA A 90 -17.15 1.20 -11.32
N GLY A 91 -17.99 2.23 -11.33
CA GLY A 91 -19.44 2.08 -11.14
C GLY A 91 -19.99 2.33 -9.74
N LEU A 92 -19.32 3.11 -8.89
CA LEU A 92 -20.00 3.72 -7.73
C LEU A 92 -20.95 4.80 -8.24
N SER A 93 -22.22 4.45 -8.45
CA SER A 93 -23.26 5.45 -8.58
C SER A 93 -23.54 6.06 -7.20
N ALA A 94 -23.77 7.38 -7.16
CA ALA A 94 -24.20 8.11 -5.96
C ALA A 94 -25.52 7.57 -5.35
N GLU A 95 -26.19 6.65 -6.06
CA GLU A 95 -27.46 6.03 -5.70
C GLU A 95 -27.32 4.77 -4.83
N ARG A 96 -26.09 4.25 -4.61
CA ARG A 96 -25.88 3.13 -3.68
C ARG A 96 -26.06 3.60 -2.23
N ALA A 97 -27.24 3.30 -1.69
CA ALA A 97 -27.70 3.74 -0.37
C ALA A 97 -26.89 3.23 0.84
N VAL A 98 -25.97 2.26 0.67
CA VAL A 98 -25.19 1.68 1.78
C VAL A 98 -23.73 1.55 1.35
N LYS A 99 -22.84 2.29 2.02
CA LYS A 99 -21.42 1.94 2.10
C LYS A 99 -21.33 0.63 2.88
N SER A 100 -21.31 -0.49 2.17
CA SER A 100 -21.06 -1.79 2.80
C SER A 100 -19.61 -1.86 3.26
N GLY A 101 -19.30 -2.80 4.15
CA GLY A 101 -17.92 -3.06 4.58
C GLY A 101 -16.95 -3.36 3.43
N ASN A 102 -17.44 -3.63 2.20
CA ASN A 102 -16.62 -3.88 1.01
C ASN A 102 -16.31 -2.62 0.19
N ASN A 103 -16.72 -1.44 0.67
CA ASN A 103 -16.59 -0.17 -0.04
C ASN A 103 -15.78 0.89 0.72
N ALA A 104 -15.00 0.50 1.73
CA ALA A 104 -14.16 1.44 2.44
C ALA A 104 -13.14 2.09 1.48
N PHE A 105 -12.80 3.36 1.68
CA PHE A 105 -11.80 4.09 0.87
C PHE A 105 -12.06 4.07 -0.65
N GLN A 106 -13.27 3.70 -1.07
CA GLN A 106 -13.65 3.69 -2.47
C GLN A 106 -14.08 5.08 -2.91
N ILE A 107 -13.57 5.51 -4.06
CA ILE A 107 -13.94 6.77 -4.69
C ILE A 107 -14.31 6.53 -6.16
N GLY A 108 -15.15 7.40 -6.71
CA GLY A 108 -15.53 7.38 -8.12
C GLY A 108 -14.36 7.76 -9.05
N GLN A 109 -14.54 7.57 -10.36
CA GLN A 109 -13.50 7.92 -11.34
C GLN A 109 -13.18 9.41 -11.33
N ASP A 110 -14.21 10.26 -11.29
CA ASP A 110 -14.05 11.72 -11.29
C ASP A 110 -13.36 12.21 -10.00
N GLU A 111 -13.73 11.64 -8.85
CA GLU A 111 -13.08 11.93 -7.56
C GLU A 111 -11.62 11.47 -7.53
N ALA A 112 -11.32 10.33 -8.16
CA ALA A 112 -9.95 9.84 -8.28
C ALA A 112 -9.12 10.73 -9.20
N GLU A 113 -9.68 11.20 -10.30
CA GLU A 113 -9.00 12.14 -11.17
C GLU A 113 -8.66 13.45 -10.44
N GLU A 114 -9.62 14.01 -9.70
CA GLU A 114 -9.38 15.22 -8.89
C GLU A 114 -8.32 14.94 -7.81
N PHE A 115 -8.43 13.82 -7.11
CA PHE A 115 -7.49 13.43 -6.07
C PHE A 115 -6.05 13.27 -6.60
N LEU A 116 -5.89 12.53 -7.69
CA LEU A 116 -4.58 12.21 -8.27
C LEU A 116 -3.97 13.36 -9.07
N LYS A 117 -4.71 14.44 -9.35
CA LYS A 117 -4.19 15.68 -9.93
C LYS A 117 -3.70 16.69 -8.91
N LYS A 118 -3.96 16.48 -7.60
CA LYS A 118 -3.50 17.42 -6.56
C LYS A 118 -1.97 17.52 -6.55
N PRO A 119 -1.41 18.71 -6.24
CA PRO A 119 0.03 18.91 -6.20
C PRO A 119 0.72 17.91 -5.27
N GLU A 120 1.79 17.29 -5.76
CA GLU A 120 2.51 16.18 -5.13
C GLU A 120 3.48 16.62 -4.03
N GLY A 121 3.13 17.67 -3.28
CA GLY A 121 4.03 18.28 -2.29
C GLY A 121 4.69 17.23 -1.39
N GLY A 122 6.00 17.02 -1.57
CA GLY A 122 6.79 16.07 -0.79
C GLY A 122 6.89 14.64 -1.35
N LEU A 123 6.24 14.28 -2.46
CA LEU A 123 6.35 12.94 -3.08
C LEU A 123 7.55 12.78 -4.03
N SER A 124 8.23 13.87 -4.42
CA SER A 124 9.46 13.77 -5.21
C SER A 124 10.52 12.95 -4.47
N GLY A 125 11.12 11.96 -5.14
CA GLY A 125 12.15 11.08 -4.57
C GLY A 125 11.60 10.09 -3.54
N LEU A 126 10.37 9.61 -3.74
CA LEU A 126 9.74 8.60 -2.91
C LEU A 126 10.37 7.23 -3.14
N ASP A 127 10.68 6.49 -2.07
CA ASP A 127 11.20 5.12 -2.22
C ASP A 127 10.06 4.13 -2.38
N ILE A 128 9.03 4.23 -1.53
CA ILE A 128 7.92 3.28 -1.49
C ILE A 128 6.59 4.01 -1.56
N MET A 129 5.78 3.65 -2.54
CA MET A 129 4.38 4.02 -2.65
C MET A 129 3.51 2.80 -2.36
N VAL A 130 2.55 2.91 -1.45
CA VAL A 130 1.61 1.83 -1.12
C VAL A 130 0.18 2.30 -1.35
N VAL A 131 -0.51 1.73 -2.32
CA VAL A 131 -1.90 2.09 -2.65
C VAL A 131 -2.74 0.84 -2.77
N HIS A 132 -3.95 0.82 -2.22
CA HIS A 132 -4.74 -0.42 -2.19
C HIS A 132 -5.03 -0.95 -3.60
N SER A 133 -5.42 -0.08 -4.53
CA SER A 133 -5.71 -0.48 -5.91
C SER A 133 -4.48 -0.65 -6.80
N PRO A 134 -4.51 -1.56 -7.79
CA PRO A 134 -3.56 -1.55 -8.90
C PRO A 134 -3.90 -0.46 -9.93
N PRO A 135 -2.95 -0.07 -10.80
CA PRO A 135 -3.24 0.74 -11.98
C PRO A 135 -4.21 0.01 -12.92
N MET A 136 -4.97 0.72 -13.74
CA MET A 136 -6.05 0.17 -14.59
C MET A 136 -5.61 -0.11 -16.04
N ASN A 137 -4.37 -0.53 -16.22
CA ASN A 137 -3.73 -0.75 -17.52
C ASN A 137 -3.61 -2.22 -17.95
N GLY A 138 -3.98 -3.17 -17.08
CA GLY A 138 -3.84 -4.62 -17.31
C GLY A 138 -2.64 -5.25 -16.59
N GLU A 139 -1.74 -4.46 -16.02
CA GLU A 139 -0.65 -4.93 -15.17
C GLU A 139 -1.15 -5.26 -13.75
N LEU A 140 -0.34 -5.99 -12.98
CA LEU A 140 -0.64 -6.30 -11.57
C LEU A 140 -2.00 -6.97 -11.36
N LEU A 141 -2.42 -7.81 -12.32
CA LEU A 141 -3.71 -8.52 -12.33
C LEU A 141 -4.94 -7.60 -12.45
N SER A 142 -4.74 -6.32 -12.74
CA SER A 142 -5.83 -5.39 -13.02
C SER A 142 -6.55 -5.76 -14.32
N LYS A 143 -7.82 -5.33 -14.42
CA LYS A 143 -8.53 -5.34 -15.70
C LYS A 143 -8.18 -4.06 -16.44
N LYS A 144 -7.83 -4.16 -17.72
CA LYS A 144 -7.69 -2.99 -18.59
C LYS A 144 -9.07 -2.33 -18.73
N ALA A 145 -9.22 -1.12 -18.19
CA ALA A 145 -10.45 -0.34 -18.32
C ALA A 145 -10.48 0.41 -19.66
N ALA A 146 -11.67 0.75 -20.15
CA ALA A 146 -11.85 1.55 -21.36
C ALA A 146 -11.57 3.06 -21.17
N GLY A 147 -11.20 3.47 -19.94
CA GLY A 147 -10.96 4.86 -19.55
C GLY A 147 -9.49 5.16 -19.22
N ALA A 148 -9.23 6.40 -18.78
CA ALA A 148 -7.89 6.84 -18.40
C ALA A 148 -7.39 6.13 -17.13
N ASP A 149 -6.14 5.68 -17.17
CA ASP A 149 -5.46 5.08 -16.01
C ASP A 149 -4.84 6.18 -15.15
N HIS A 150 -5.67 6.93 -14.42
CA HIS A 150 -5.20 8.04 -13.60
C HIS A 150 -4.18 7.61 -12.55
N LEU A 151 -4.30 6.40 -12.01
CA LEU A 151 -3.34 5.86 -11.04
C LEU A 151 -2.02 5.47 -11.70
N GLY A 152 -2.05 4.86 -12.88
CA GLY A 152 -0.83 4.63 -13.67
C GLY A 152 -0.11 5.92 -14.01
N GLU A 153 -0.83 6.95 -14.44
CA GLU A 153 -0.26 8.28 -14.73
C GLU A 153 0.28 8.98 -13.46
N PHE A 154 -0.36 8.76 -12.30
CA PHE A 154 0.15 9.22 -11.02
C PHE A 154 1.46 8.53 -10.63
N ILE A 155 1.53 7.20 -10.76
CA ILE A 155 2.74 6.42 -10.49
C ILE A 155 3.88 6.88 -11.41
N LYS A 156 3.59 7.07 -12.70
CA LYS A 156 4.57 7.58 -13.68
C LYS A 156 5.10 8.96 -13.34
N ARG A 157 4.29 9.81 -12.70
CA ARG A 157 4.69 11.17 -12.32
C ARG A 157 5.50 11.20 -11.03
N VAL A 158 5.09 10.42 -10.03
CA VAL A 158 5.81 10.32 -8.74
C VAL A 158 7.11 9.52 -8.86
N GLN A 159 7.13 8.52 -9.74
CA GLN A 159 8.26 7.60 -9.97
C GLN A 159 8.83 6.99 -8.67
N PRO A 160 8.00 6.32 -7.83
CA PRO A 160 8.54 5.62 -6.67
C PRO A 160 9.47 4.48 -7.13
N LYS A 161 10.46 4.11 -6.33
CA LYS A 161 11.29 2.92 -6.66
C LYS A 161 10.46 1.65 -6.59
N LEU A 162 9.60 1.55 -5.58
CA LEU A 162 8.65 0.46 -5.39
C LEU A 162 7.22 0.97 -5.27
N TYR A 163 6.35 0.39 -6.07
CA TYR A 163 4.91 0.50 -5.96
C TYR A 163 4.33 -0.80 -5.41
N VAL A 164 3.55 -0.71 -4.36
CA VAL A 164 2.84 -1.84 -3.76
C VAL A 164 1.35 -1.62 -3.87
N CYS A 165 0.63 -2.65 -4.29
CA CYS A 165 -0.82 -2.69 -4.21
C CYS A 165 -1.38 -4.02 -3.75
N GLY A 166 -2.71 -4.08 -3.64
CA GLY A 166 -3.48 -5.30 -3.46
C GLY A 166 -4.69 -5.30 -4.39
N HIS A 167 -5.87 -5.59 -3.80
CA HIS A 167 -7.21 -5.54 -4.43
C HIS A 167 -7.47 -6.51 -5.60
N SER A 168 -6.51 -6.71 -6.51
CA SER A 168 -6.66 -7.65 -7.62
C SER A 168 -6.25 -9.06 -7.20
N HIS A 169 -7.21 -9.81 -6.68
CA HIS A 169 -7.09 -11.22 -6.35
C HIS A 169 -7.27 -12.07 -7.61
N ARG A 170 -6.24 -12.80 -8.07
CA ARG A 170 -6.28 -13.96 -9.02
C ARG A 170 -4.85 -14.19 -9.53
N PRO A 171 -4.23 -15.35 -9.33
CA PRO A 171 -4.69 -16.55 -10.06
C PRO A 171 -4.45 -17.88 -9.31
N ALA A 172 -4.69 -19.00 -10.00
CA ALA A 172 -4.31 -20.35 -9.57
C ALA A 172 -2.78 -20.60 -9.52
N ASP A 173 -2.00 -19.73 -10.17
CA ASP A 173 -0.55 -19.65 -10.05
C ASP A 173 -0.21 -18.40 -9.24
N PRO A 174 0.27 -18.53 -7.99
CA PRO A 174 0.45 -17.39 -7.09
C PRO A 174 1.52 -16.39 -7.55
N LEU A 175 2.36 -16.71 -8.53
CA LEU A 175 3.44 -15.82 -9.01
C LEU A 175 3.13 -15.10 -10.31
N LYS A 176 2.10 -15.53 -11.05
CA LYS A 176 1.83 -14.99 -12.38
C LYS A 176 1.21 -13.61 -12.29
N GLY A 177 1.87 -12.61 -12.90
CA GLY A 177 1.33 -11.26 -13.07
C GLY A 177 1.24 -10.43 -11.79
N ILE A 178 1.86 -10.89 -10.69
CA ILE A 178 1.90 -10.16 -9.41
C ILE A 178 2.95 -9.06 -9.38
N HIS A 179 3.83 -8.96 -10.37
CA HIS A 179 4.81 -7.88 -10.48
C HIS A 179 4.92 -7.38 -11.91
N ALA A 180 5.36 -6.13 -12.05
CA ALA A 180 5.62 -5.48 -13.33
C ALA A 180 6.67 -4.37 -13.15
N GLU A 181 7.24 -3.90 -14.27
CA GLU A 181 7.96 -2.62 -14.29
C GLU A 181 7.04 -1.56 -14.88
N LEU A 182 6.78 -0.49 -14.14
CA LEU A 182 5.94 0.62 -14.57
C LEU A 182 6.81 1.83 -14.94
N GLY A 183 6.40 2.54 -15.99
CA GLY A 183 7.09 3.74 -16.48
C GLY A 183 7.67 3.57 -17.87
N ASP A 184 8.06 4.70 -18.46
CA ASP A 184 8.65 4.79 -19.79
C ASP A 184 10.08 5.36 -19.64
N GLY A 185 11.07 4.79 -20.34
CA GLY A 185 12.46 5.27 -20.33
C GLY A 185 13.40 4.57 -19.33
N GLU A 186 14.42 5.29 -18.84
CA GLU A 186 15.51 4.74 -18.01
C GLU A 186 15.13 4.55 -16.53
N VAL A 187 14.17 5.33 -16.03
CA VAL A 187 13.69 5.22 -14.65
C VAL A 187 12.41 4.41 -14.64
N LYS A 188 12.46 3.24 -14.02
CA LYS A 188 11.33 2.32 -13.88
C LYS A 188 10.98 2.11 -12.42
N THR A 189 9.69 2.01 -12.15
CA THR A 189 9.14 1.62 -10.85
C THR A 189 8.95 0.11 -10.84
N LEU A 190 9.56 -0.59 -9.89
CA LEU A 190 9.18 -1.97 -9.60
C LEU A 190 7.79 -1.94 -8.97
N ALA A 191 6.84 -2.68 -9.52
CA ALA A 191 5.49 -2.75 -9.01
C ALA A 191 5.15 -4.17 -8.56
N VAL A 192 4.46 -4.29 -7.42
CA VAL A 192 4.10 -5.57 -6.81
C VAL A 192 2.65 -5.51 -6.30
N ASN A 193 1.83 -6.48 -6.72
CA ASN A 193 0.55 -6.79 -6.12
C ASN A 193 0.76 -7.86 -5.04
N ALA A 194 0.58 -7.47 -3.78
CA ALA A 194 0.78 -8.28 -2.60
C ALA A 194 -0.52 -8.86 -2.03
N ALA A 195 -1.58 -8.99 -2.85
CA ALA A 195 -2.82 -9.64 -2.43
C ALA A 195 -2.56 -11.08 -1.98
N CYS A 196 -2.75 -11.35 -0.69
CA CYS A 196 -2.48 -12.67 -0.09
C CYS A 196 -3.70 -13.59 -0.08
N LEU A 197 -4.89 -13.04 -0.33
CA LEU A 197 -6.14 -13.80 -0.40
C LEU A 197 -6.55 -14.06 -1.85
N GLY A 198 -7.28 -15.15 -2.07
CA GLY A 198 -8.04 -15.38 -3.29
C GLY A 198 -9.35 -14.57 -3.29
N GLN A 199 -10.06 -14.63 -4.41
CA GLN A 199 -11.33 -13.90 -4.60
C GLN A 199 -12.41 -14.23 -3.55
N TRP A 200 -12.32 -15.39 -2.89
CA TRP A 200 -13.27 -15.86 -1.88
C TRP A 200 -12.65 -15.88 -0.48
N ASN A 201 -11.66 -15.02 -0.23
CA ASN A 201 -10.93 -14.88 1.03
C ASN A 201 -10.22 -16.14 1.51
N GLN A 202 -10.00 -17.12 0.62
CA GLN A 202 -9.12 -18.23 0.91
C GLN A 202 -7.68 -17.76 0.86
N LEU A 203 -6.84 -18.19 1.82
CA LEU A 203 -5.41 -17.93 1.76
C LEU A 203 -4.85 -18.60 0.49
N HIS A 204 -4.25 -17.81 -0.40
CA HIS A 204 -3.75 -18.30 -1.70
C HIS A 204 -2.41 -17.66 -2.09
N GLY A 205 -2.17 -16.42 -1.67
CA GLY A 205 -0.87 -15.77 -1.83
C GLY A 205 0.06 -16.03 -0.65
N TYR A 206 1.22 -15.42 -0.73
CA TYR A 206 2.26 -15.45 0.29
C TYR A 206 2.74 -14.03 0.55
N PRO A 207 3.22 -13.71 1.77
CA PRO A 207 3.96 -12.48 1.99
C PRO A 207 5.13 -12.39 1.00
N ILE A 208 5.28 -11.22 0.36
CA ILE A 208 6.33 -11.00 -0.65
C ILE A 208 7.49 -10.28 0.03
N VAL A 209 8.70 -10.78 -0.19
CA VAL A 209 9.94 -10.08 0.18
C VAL A 209 10.49 -9.40 -1.05
N VAL A 210 10.69 -8.09 -0.95
CA VAL A 210 11.37 -7.29 -1.99
C VAL A 210 12.65 -6.75 -1.38
N ASP A 211 13.78 -7.06 -2.00
CA ASP A 211 15.07 -6.47 -1.63
C ASP A 211 15.31 -5.22 -2.51
N MET A 212 15.61 -4.10 -1.88
CA MET A 212 15.95 -2.87 -2.58
C MET A 212 17.21 -2.22 -2.03
N PRO A 213 17.98 -1.52 -2.89
CA PRO A 213 19.09 -0.71 -2.43
C PRO A 213 18.59 0.41 -1.50
N ALA A 214 19.19 0.51 -0.32
CA ALA A 214 18.91 1.61 0.61
C ALA A 214 19.48 2.93 0.05
N ASN A 215 18.83 4.06 0.38
CA ASN A 215 19.40 5.38 0.09
C ASN A 215 20.60 5.62 1.01
N GLU A 216 21.80 5.34 0.52
CA GLU A 216 23.02 5.66 1.26
C GLU A 216 23.35 7.15 1.18
N PRO A 217 23.78 7.77 2.30
CA PRO A 217 24.55 9.00 2.24
C PRO A 217 25.95 8.68 1.68
N SER A 218 26.03 8.64 0.35
CA SER A 218 27.26 8.82 -0.44
C SER A 218 28.50 8.00 -0.06
N VAL A 219 28.51 6.66 -0.21
CA VAL A 219 29.71 5.89 -0.61
C VAL A 219 29.24 4.62 -1.33
N ASP A 220 29.82 4.28 -2.48
CA ASP A 220 29.68 2.99 -3.20
C ASP A 220 28.30 2.29 -3.24
N TRP A 221 27.58 2.56 -4.33
CA TRP A 221 26.26 2.08 -4.77
C TRP A 221 25.96 0.56 -4.79
N TRP A 222 26.80 -0.28 -4.19
CA TRP A 222 26.69 -1.75 -4.27
C TRP A 222 26.45 -2.49 -2.95
N GLN A 223 26.36 -1.84 -1.77
CA GLN A 223 26.52 -2.57 -0.50
C GLN A 223 25.41 -2.51 0.56
N SER A 224 24.26 -1.88 0.31
CA SER A 224 23.17 -1.89 1.32
C SER A 224 21.83 -2.35 0.75
N LEU A 225 21.40 -3.56 1.11
CA LEU A 225 20.06 -4.07 0.83
C LEU A 225 19.14 -3.88 2.05
N ALA A 226 17.92 -3.42 1.80
CA ALA A 226 16.82 -3.47 2.74
C ALA A 226 15.75 -4.43 2.21
N SER A 227 15.37 -5.41 3.04
CA SER A 227 14.31 -6.36 2.75
C SER A 227 12.97 -5.85 3.28
N TYR A 228 11.96 -5.79 2.42
CA TYR A 228 10.62 -5.34 2.77
C TYR A 228 9.66 -6.52 2.66
N LEU A 229 8.97 -6.84 3.77
CA LEU A 229 7.87 -7.78 3.76
C LEU A 229 6.57 -7.03 3.46
N VAL A 230 5.89 -7.44 2.40
CA VAL A 230 4.68 -6.78 1.92
C VAL A 230 3.54 -7.80 1.87
N CYS A 231 2.39 -7.40 2.42
CA CYS A 231 1.18 -8.22 2.45
C CYS A 231 -0.05 -7.31 2.37
N CYS A 232 -1.04 -7.69 1.56
CA CYS A 232 -2.35 -7.05 1.51
C CYS A 232 -3.44 -8.10 1.71
N SER A 233 -4.16 -7.99 2.82
CA SER A 233 -5.38 -8.76 3.09
C SER A 233 -6.62 -7.99 2.62
N ALA A 234 -7.64 -8.74 2.21
CA ALA A 234 -9.01 -8.24 2.11
C ALA A 234 -9.76 -8.48 3.42
#